data_AF-A0A1A8KBX3-F1
#
_entry.id   AF-A0A1A8KBX3-F1
#
_cell.length_a   1.000
_cell.length_b   1.000
_cell.length_c   1.000
_cell.angle_alpha   90.00
_cell.angle_beta   90.00
_cell.angle_gamma   90.00
#
_symmetry.space_group_name_H-M   'P 1'
#
loop_
_entity.id
_entity.type
_entity.pdbx_description
1 polymer ?
#
loop_
_entity_poly.entity_id
_entity_poly.type
_entity_poly.pdbx_seq_one_letter_code
_entity_poly.pdbx_strand_id
1 'polypeptide(L)'
;DHSFFLESGNEISSDPAKWPSPITDSIRTELVRRGPTKVPTTFIFPRNEGDGRCCHHHYFSRTLTSGEKVARSWMLYSVSKRCYI
;
A
#
# COMPACT_ATOMS: atom_id res chain seq x y z
N ASP A 1 -30.98 -12.54 16.20
CA ASP A 1 -30.32 -11.42 16.88
C ASP A 1 -29.32 -10.83 15.90
N HIS A 2 -29.72 -9.76 15.20
CA HIS A 2 -29.15 -9.30 13.93
C HIS A 2 -28.70 -7.83 14.07
N SER A 3 -28.04 -7.50 15.18
CA SER A 3 -27.84 -6.10 15.54
C SER A 3 -26.66 -5.88 16.49
N PHE A 4 -25.46 -6.33 16.10
CA PHE A 4 -24.14 -5.89 16.58
C PHE A 4 -23.19 -6.37 15.46
N PHE A 5 -22.65 -5.58 14.53
CA PHE A 5 -21.78 -4.42 14.69
C PHE A 5 -21.87 -3.55 13.42
N LEU A 6 -22.62 -2.46 13.47
CA LEU A 6 -22.32 -1.27 12.68
C LEU A 6 -22.03 -0.18 13.69
N GLU A 7 -20.79 -0.15 14.19
CA GLU A 7 -20.35 0.95 15.04
C GLU A 7 -18.95 1.39 14.62
N SER A 8 -18.93 2.59 14.05
CA SER A 8 -17.78 3.48 13.85
C SER A 8 -16.81 3.12 12.72
N GLY A 9 -16.99 3.81 11.59
CA GLY A 9 -16.04 3.85 10.48
C GLY A 9 -14.69 4.41 10.90
N ASN A 10 -13.78 3.52 11.29
CA ASN A 10 -12.36 3.83 11.31
C ASN A 10 -11.78 3.33 9.99
N GLU A 11 -11.86 4.15 8.94
CA GLU A 11 -11.30 3.81 7.63
C GLU A 11 -9.81 3.50 7.80
N ILE A 12 -9.43 2.25 7.55
CA ILE A 12 -8.01 1.87 7.60
C ILE A 12 -7.27 2.66 6.53
N SER A 13 -6.28 3.43 6.98
CA SER A 13 -5.55 4.33 6.10
C SER A 13 -5.01 3.62 4.86
N SER A 14 -5.09 4.29 3.72
CA SER A 14 -4.41 3.88 2.49
C SER A 14 -2.88 3.88 2.63
N ASP A 15 -2.36 4.64 3.59
CA ASP A 15 -0.93 4.74 3.85
C ASP A 15 -0.50 3.64 4.83
N PRO A 16 0.34 2.68 4.39
CA PRO A 16 0.74 1.55 5.22
C PRO A 16 1.55 1.94 6.45
N ALA A 17 2.21 3.11 6.46
CA ALA A 17 2.91 3.57 7.65
C ALA A 17 1.97 4.14 8.74
N LYS A 18 0.70 4.37 8.41
CA LYS A 18 -0.34 4.83 9.34
C LYS A 18 -1.24 3.68 9.82
N TRP A 19 -0.93 2.45 9.44
CA TRP A 19 -1.70 1.30 9.93
C TRP A 19 -1.53 1.14 11.44
N PRO A 20 -2.60 0.72 12.13
CA PRO A 20 -2.55 0.47 13.56
C PRO A 20 -1.54 -0.65 13.89
N SER A 21 -0.85 -0.49 15.01
CA SER A 21 0.06 -1.48 15.58
C SER A 21 -0.38 -1.77 17.02
N PRO A 22 -0.72 -3.02 17.38
CA PRO A 22 -0.61 -4.23 16.56
C PRO A 22 -1.69 -4.34 15.47
N ILE A 23 -1.38 -5.01 14.36
CA ILE A 23 -2.34 -5.36 13.32
C ILE A 23 -3.19 -6.54 13.82
N THR A 24 -4.47 -6.31 14.10
CA THR A 24 -5.41 -7.36 14.50
C THR A 24 -5.86 -8.20 13.30
N ASP A 25 -6.50 -9.33 13.55
CA ASP A 25 -7.05 -10.19 12.50
C ASP A 25 -8.13 -9.48 11.64
N SER A 26 -8.97 -8.67 12.27
CA SER A 26 -9.98 -7.87 11.57
C SER A 26 -9.34 -6.85 10.61
N ILE A 27 -8.30 -6.15 11.07
CA ILE A 27 -7.54 -5.20 10.24
C ILE A 27 -6.86 -5.93 9.09
N ARG A 28 -6.24 -7.09 9.35
CA ARG A 28 -5.61 -7.92 8.32
C ARG A 28 -6.61 -8.38 7.26
N THR A 29 -7.78 -8.86 7.67
CA THR A 29 -8.85 -9.30 6.76
C THR A 29 -9.30 -8.15 5.88
N GLU A 30 -9.48 -6.96 6.44
CA GLU A 30 -9.87 -5.77 5.68
C GLU A 30 -8.79 -5.31 4.69
N LEU A 31 -7.50 -5.33 5.10
CA LEU A 31 -6.38 -5.01 4.21
C LEU A 31 -6.28 -5.99 3.03
N VAL A 32 -6.48 -7.28 3.28
CA VAL A 32 -6.49 -8.31 2.23
C VAL A 32 -7.69 -8.12 1.30
N ARG A 33 -8.87 -7.88 1.85
CA ARG A 33 -10.10 -7.63 1.08
C ARG A 33 -9.96 -6.42 0.17
N ARG A 34 -9.33 -5.35 0.67
CA ARG A 34 -9.07 -4.12 -0.07
C ARG A 34 -7.99 -4.30 -1.14
N GLY A 35 -6.98 -5.11 -0.87
CA GLY A 35 -5.81 -5.29 -1.72
C GLY A 35 -4.85 -4.09 -1.68
N PRO A 36 -3.74 -4.16 -2.44
CA PRO A 36 -2.72 -3.13 -2.41
C PRO A 36 -3.23 -1.82 -3.02
N THR A 37 -2.97 -0.70 -2.35
CA THR A 37 -3.28 0.62 -2.90
C THR A 37 -2.37 0.92 -4.07
N LYS A 38 -2.95 1.23 -5.23
CA LYS A 38 -2.19 1.60 -6.42
C LYS A 38 -1.72 3.04 -6.33
N VAL A 39 -0.43 3.27 -6.55
CA VAL A 39 0.13 4.61 -6.70
C VAL A 39 -0.22 5.13 -8.11
N PRO A 40 -0.82 6.33 -8.25
CA PRO A 40 -1.09 6.91 -9.57
C PRO A 40 0.18 7.03 -10.41
N THR A 41 0.09 6.79 -11.72
CA THR A 41 1.24 6.90 -12.64
C THR A 41 1.82 8.30 -12.72
N THR A 42 1.03 9.32 -12.36
CA THR A 42 1.43 10.74 -12.31
C THR A 42 2.10 11.12 -10.98
N PHE A 43 2.11 10.24 -9.98
CA PHE A 43 2.68 10.54 -8.68
C PHE A 43 4.21 10.67 -8.76
N ILE A 44 4.76 11.79 -8.30
CA ILE A 44 6.20 12.02 -8.27
C ILE A 44 6.73 11.56 -6.90
N PHE A 45 7.58 10.53 -6.92
CA PHE A 45 8.21 10.05 -5.70
C PHE A 45 9.24 11.07 -5.21
N PRO A 46 9.19 11.46 -3.92
CA PRO A 46 10.18 12.35 -3.34
C PRO A 46 11.56 11.70 -3.41
N ARG A 47 12.56 12.53 -3.65
CA ARG A 47 13.98 12.15 -3.66
C ARG A 47 14.53 12.26 -2.25
N ASN A 48 15.27 11.24 -1.82
CA ASN A 48 16.01 11.32 -0.58
C ASN A 48 17.16 12.33 -0.75
N GLU A 49 17.27 13.27 0.18
CA GLU A 49 18.28 14.34 0.14
C GLU A 49 19.69 13.81 0.42
N GLY A 50 19.82 12.72 1.19
CA GLY A 50 21.12 12.17 1.59
C GLY A 50 21.84 11.37 0.50
N ASP A 51 21.13 10.49 -0.21
CA ASP A 51 21.70 9.59 -1.22
C ASP A 51 21.17 9.82 -2.65
N GLY A 52 20.24 10.76 -2.82
CA GLY A 52 19.63 11.06 -4.11
C GLY A 52 18.75 9.94 -4.66
N ARG A 53 18.42 8.90 -3.89
CA ARG A 53 17.58 7.79 -4.35
C ARG A 53 16.10 8.17 -4.25
N CYS A 54 15.29 7.63 -5.15
CA CYS A 54 13.84 7.74 -5.10
C CYS A 54 13.18 6.41 -5.50
N CYS A 55 11.92 6.25 -5.11
CA CYS A 55 11.11 5.16 -5.62
C CYS A 55 10.66 5.46 -7.06
N HIS A 56 10.30 4.43 -7.82
CA HIS A 56 9.82 4.54 -9.19
C HIS A 56 8.67 3.59 -9.44
N HIS A 57 7.75 3.95 -10.35
CA HIS A 57 6.59 3.12 -10.70
C HIS A 57 6.97 1.74 -11.22
N HIS A 58 8.13 1.58 -11.85
CA HIS A 58 8.55 0.29 -12.38
C HIS A 58 8.76 -0.76 -11.27
N TYR A 59 9.05 -0.35 -10.03
CA TYR A 59 9.20 -1.27 -8.90
C TYR A 59 7.89 -1.98 -8.53
N PHE A 60 6.74 -1.35 -8.77
CA PHE A 60 5.41 -1.92 -8.48
C PHE A 60 4.96 -2.96 -9.51
N SER A 61 5.85 -3.33 -10.44
CA SER A 61 5.58 -4.32 -11.46
C SER A 61 6.79 -5.21 -11.70
N ARG A 62 6.57 -6.34 -12.36
CA ARG A 62 7.62 -7.22 -12.87
C ARG A 62 7.30 -7.54 -14.32
N THR A 63 8.32 -7.45 -15.16
CA THR A 63 8.25 -7.98 -16.53
C THR A 63 8.61 -9.46 -16.49
N LEU A 64 7.73 -10.31 -17.00
CA LEU A 64 7.96 -11.74 -17.15
C LEU A 64 8.88 -12.03 -18.33
N THR A 65 9.40 -13.25 -18.43
CA THR A 65 10.19 -13.69 -19.59
C THR A 65 9.38 -13.66 -20.90
N SER A 66 8.04 -13.74 -20.81
CA SER A 66 7.11 -13.53 -21.92
C SER A 66 7.05 -12.07 -22.41
N GLY A 67 7.62 -11.12 -21.66
CA GLY A 67 7.48 -9.68 -21.91
C GLY A 67 6.24 -9.04 -21.26
N GLU A 68 5.35 -9.84 -20.66
CA GLU A 68 4.17 -9.33 -19.98
C GLU A 68 4.52 -8.59 -18.69
N LYS A 69 3.83 -7.47 -18.43
CA LYS A 69 4.03 -6.66 -17.22
C LYS A 69 2.95 -6.98 -16.19
N VAL A 70 3.35 -7.60 -15.09
CA VAL A 70 2.45 -8.00 -14.00
C VAL A 70 2.67 -7.07 -12.80
N ALA A 71 1.57 -6.60 -12.20
CA ALA A 71 1.64 -5.78 -10.98
C ALA A 71 2.06 -6.63 -9.77
N ARG A 72 2.90 -6.06 -8.89
CA ARG A 72 3.25 -6.70 -7.62
C ARG A 72 2.11 -6.48 -6.62
N SER A 73 1.40 -7.55 -6.29
CA SER A 73 0.22 -7.50 -5.41
C SER A 73 0.55 -7.24 -3.92
N TRP A 74 1.81 -7.31 -3.54
CA TRP A 74 2.28 -7.20 -2.16
C TRP A 74 3.05 -5.91 -1.87
N MET A 75 3.38 -5.11 -2.89
CA MET A 75 4.21 -3.92 -2.72
C MET A 75 3.33 -2.69 -2.51
N LEU A 76 3.54 -2.00 -1.40
CA LEU A 76 2.82 -0.77 -1.05
C LEU A 76 3.78 0.41 -0.93
N TYR A 77 3.26 1.62 -1.07
CA TYR A 77 4.03 2.83 -0.87
C TYR A 77 3.44 3.66 0.26
N SER A 78 4.28 4.02 1.22
CA SER A 78 3.96 5.02 2.24
C SER A 78 4.38 6.40 1.75
N VAL A 79 3.39 7.27 1.54
CA VAL A 79 3.66 8.68 1.25
C VAL A 79 4.22 9.39 2.48
N SER A 80 3.74 9.07 3.68
CA SER A 80 4.21 9.71 4.92
C SER A 80 5.65 9.36 5.26
N LYS A 81 6.07 8.09 5.11
CA LYS A 81 7.45 7.67 5.35
C LYS A 81 8.36 7.71 4.12
N ARG A 82 7.81 8.01 2.94
CA ARG A 82 8.55 8.07 1.67
C ARG A 82 9.29 6.76 1.35
N CYS A 83 8.71 5.63 1.73
CA CYS A 83 9.30 4.31 1.56
C CYS A 83 8.26 3.30 1.06
N TYR A 84 8.72 2.21 0.45
CA TYR A 84 7.86 1.06 0.20
C TYR A 84 7.76 0.18 1.45
N ILE A 85 6.67 -0.56 1.57
CA ILE A 85 6.41 -1.59 2.59
C ILE A 85 6.07 -2.89 1.85
#